data_AF-A0AAD6DRP3-F1
#
_entry.id   AF-A0AAD6DRP3-F1
#
_cell.length_a   1.000
_cell.length_b   1.000
_cell.length_c   1.000
_cell.angle_alpha   90.00
_cell.angle_beta   90.00
_cell.angle_gamma   90.00
#
_symmetry.space_group_name_H-M   'P 1'
#
loop_
_entity.id
_entity.type
_entity.pdbx_description
1 polymer ?
#
loop_
_entity_poly.entity_id
_entity_poly.type
_entity_poly.pdbx_seq_one_letter_code
_entity_poly.pdbx_strand_id
1 'polypeptide(L)'
;MRSLSPALASLANVFRIPMSLNPVRPTVSRVCHETLARQTSQPSPITAAVQQSAPFSSTSALAKRKGKGNTVDKRITLIRYFLHHPLTPRPLRFSRNRYLRHWTIHRAWQLFQAKQRRQQELELERQYQSMQAACEELRTAAGDGGRLFRKSMNKKGIFTDLFPIEYGRMQTDYPPARDGITTGSDLTKNRGLEV
;
A
#
# COMPACT_ATOMS: atom_id res chain seq x y z
N MET A 1 -32.71 -14.04 33.21
CA MET A 1 -31.87 -13.05 32.51
C MET A 1 -32.74 -12.35 31.47
N ARG A 2 -32.88 -11.02 31.54
CA ARG A 2 -33.78 -10.27 30.65
C ARG A 2 -33.13 -10.14 29.26
N SER A 3 -33.79 -10.63 28.21
CA SER A 3 -33.34 -10.51 26.83
C SER A 3 -33.48 -9.05 26.35
N LEU A 4 -32.43 -8.52 25.74
CA LEU A 4 -32.43 -7.16 25.18
C LEU A 4 -33.17 -7.15 23.84
N SER A 5 -33.89 -6.05 23.56
CA SER A 5 -34.68 -5.93 22.32
C SER A 5 -33.79 -5.88 21.08
N PRO A 6 -34.26 -6.38 19.91
CA PRO A 6 -33.47 -6.43 18.68
C PRO A 6 -32.93 -5.06 18.22
N ALA A 7 -33.69 -3.99 18.52
CA ALA A 7 -33.29 -2.62 18.20
C ALA A 7 -32.04 -2.19 18.99
N LEU A 8 -31.95 -2.58 20.27
CA LEU A 8 -30.82 -2.26 21.13
C LEU A 8 -29.57 -3.07 20.73
N ALA A 9 -29.76 -4.31 20.29
CA ALA A 9 -28.69 -5.13 19.72
C ALA A 9 -28.13 -4.57 18.40
N SER A 10 -28.98 -3.98 17.54
CA SER A 10 -28.56 -3.37 16.28
C SER A 10 -27.76 -2.08 16.48
N LEU A 11 -28.18 -1.23 17.43
CA LEU A 11 -27.45 -0.01 17.79
C LEU A 11 -26.07 -0.28 18.39
N ALA A 12 -25.91 -1.37 19.16
CA ALA A 12 -24.61 -1.78 19.71
C ALA A 12 -23.59 -2.18 18.63
N ASN A 13 -24.03 -2.58 17.43
CA ASN A 13 -23.15 -2.90 16.31
C ASN A 13 -22.70 -1.66 15.53
N VAL A 14 -23.49 -0.59 15.51
CA VAL A 14 -23.16 0.68 14.83
C VAL A 14 -22.18 1.51 15.67
N PHE A 15 -22.37 1.51 16.98
CA PHE A 15 -21.45 2.12 17.93
C PHE A 15 -20.58 1.04 18.56
N ARG A 16 -19.58 0.53 17.81
CA ARG A 16 -18.49 -0.27 18.40
C ARG A 16 -17.79 0.56 19.49
N ILE A 17 -18.34 0.53 20.69
CA ILE A 17 -17.68 0.97 21.92
C ILE A 17 -16.88 -0.26 22.36
N PRO A 18 -15.53 -0.25 22.26
CA PRO A 18 -14.74 -1.35 22.75
C PRO A 18 -14.79 -1.35 24.29
N MET A 19 -15.78 -2.03 24.85
CA MET A 19 -15.77 -2.50 26.23
C MET A 19 -14.87 -3.74 26.31
N SER A 20 -13.56 -3.55 26.21
CA SER A 20 -12.54 -4.34 26.92
C SER A 20 -11.15 -3.96 26.41
N LEU A 21 -10.41 -3.29 27.29
CA LEU A 21 -8.96 -3.20 27.22
C LEU A 21 -8.41 -4.50 27.81
N ASN A 22 -8.06 -5.47 26.96
CA ASN A 22 -7.12 -6.53 27.33
C ASN A 22 -6.17 -6.75 26.16
N PRO A 23 -4.86 -6.44 26.29
CA PRO A 23 -3.89 -6.75 25.26
C PRO A 23 -3.64 -8.26 25.25
N VAL A 24 -4.20 -8.97 24.26
CA VAL A 24 -3.82 -10.35 23.96
C VAL A 24 -2.39 -10.32 23.42
N ARG A 25 -1.45 -10.80 24.24
CA ARG A 25 -0.06 -11.03 23.87
C ARG A 25 -0.01 -12.23 22.90
N PRO A 26 0.56 -12.12 21.69
CA PRO A 26 0.79 -13.31 20.88
C PRO A 26 1.92 -14.13 21.52
N THR A 27 1.56 -15.30 22.04
CA THR A 27 2.50 -16.36 22.44
C THR A 27 3.11 -16.95 21.17
N VAL A 28 4.40 -16.69 20.95
CA VAL A 28 5.18 -17.35 19.91
C VAL A 28 5.38 -18.80 20.35
N SER A 29 4.61 -19.73 19.79
CA SER A 29 4.85 -21.16 19.94
C SER A 29 6.12 -21.54 19.18
N ARG A 30 7.18 -21.83 19.93
CA ARG A 30 8.34 -22.56 19.42
C ARG A 30 7.90 -24.00 19.14
N VAL A 31 7.89 -24.41 17.89
CA VAL A 31 7.72 -25.82 17.50
C VAL A 31 9.10 -26.33 17.10
N CYS A 32 9.68 -27.19 17.94
CA CYS A 32 10.76 -28.12 17.58
C CYS A 32 10.55 -29.44 18.30
N HIS A 33 11.00 -30.52 17.63
CA HIS A 33 11.04 -31.95 18.04
C HIS A 33 9.73 -32.71 17.75
N GLU A 34 9.71 -33.89 17.12
CA GLU A 34 10.66 -34.99 17.21
C GLU A 34 10.38 -36.01 16.08
N THR A 35 11.41 -36.45 15.35
CA THR A 35 11.33 -37.59 14.42
C THR A 35 11.60 -38.89 15.18
N LEU A 36 10.58 -39.73 15.29
CA LEU A 36 10.66 -41.06 15.91
C LEU A 36 11.25 -42.10 14.95
N ALA A 37 12.13 -42.91 15.53
CA ALA A 37 12.93 -43.97 14.94
C ALA A 37 12.10 -45.15 14.38
N ARG A 38 12.67 -45.85 13.37
CA ARG A 38 12.29 -47.21 12.99
C ARG A 38 13.54 -48.11 12.94
N GLN A 39 13.58 -49.09 13.84
CA GLN A 39 14.59 -50.17 13.97
C GLN A 39 14.28 -51.33 12.99
N THR A 40 15.25 -51.77 12.18
CA THR A 40 16.15 -52.96 12.23
C THR A 40 15.58 -54.35 11.87
N SER A 41 16.27 -55.05 10.95
CA SER A 41 16.55 -56.51 10.88
C SER A 41 17.43 -56.74 9.62
N GLN A 42 18.69 -57.20 9.59
CA GLN A 42 19.33 -58.47 10.02
C GLN A 42 20.83 -58.48 9.52
N PRO A 43 21.71 -59.50 9.76
CA PRO A 43 23.05 -59.31 10.36
C PRO A 43 24.31 -59.72 9.54
N SER A 44 25.49 -59.49 10.15
CA SER A 44 26.84 -60.13 10.02
C SER A 44 27.96 -59.29 9.34
N PRO A 45 29.26 -59.57 9.60
CA PRO A 45 30.04 -58.98 10.68
C PRO A 45 31.26 -58.17 10.16
N ILE A 46 32.12 -57.72 11.08
CA ILE A 46 33.55 -57.40 10.93
C ILE A 46 33.92 -55.91 11.16
N THR A 47 34.91 -55.75 12.03
CA THR A 47 35.82 -54.61 12.28
C THR A 47 35.34 -53.41 13.11
N ALA A 48 36.00 -53.32 14.28
CA ALA A 48 36.03 -52.17 15.15
C ALA A 48 36.54 -50.91 14.45
N ALA A 49 35.78 -49.83 14.56
CA ALA A 49 36.27 -48.48 14.32
C ALA A 49 35.62 -47.53 15.34
N VAL A 50 36.43 -47.18 16.34
CA VAL A 50 36.45 -45.96 17.16
C VAL A 50 35.21 -45.05 17.03
N GLN A 51 34.39 -45.06 18.09
CA GLN A 51 33.40 -44.02 18.37
C GLN A 51 34.10 -42.67 18.55
N GLN A 52 34.07 -41.81 17.52
CA GLN A 52 34.39 -40.39 17.68
C GLN A 52 33.10 -39.65 18.03
N SER A 53 32.90 -39.41 19.32
CA SER A 53 31.92 -38.46 19.83
C SER A 53 32.39 -37.03 19.50
N ALA A 54 32.00 -36.50 18.34
CA ALA A 54 32.14 -35.08 18.09
C ALA A 54 31.11 -34.34 18.96
N PRO A 55 31.52 -33.46 19.89
CA PRO A 55 30.58 -32.66 20.67
C PRO A 55 29.91 -31.64 19.73
N PHE A 56 28.61 -31.79 19.51
CA PHE A 56 27.77 -30.75 18.93
C PHE A 56 27.71 -29.56 19.90
N SER A 57 28.68 -28.65 19.78
CA SER A 57 28.70 -27.38 20.49
C SER A 57 28.46 -26.26 19.48
N SER A 58 27.30 -25.63 19.56
CA SER A 58 26.90 -24.48 18.73
C SER A 58 27.57 -23.16 19.15
N THR A 59 28.69 -23.24 19.88
CA THR A 59 29.40 -22.07 20.39
C THR A 59 30.68 -21.91 19.58
N SER A 60 30.72 -20.93 18.67
CA SER A 60 31.91 -20.63 17.87
C SER A 60 33.10 -20.34 18.79
N ALA A 61 34.18 -21.11 18.67
CA ALA A 61 35.41 -20.89 19.42
C ALA A 61 35.91 -19.45 19.20
N LEU A 62 36.08 -18.68 20.28
CA LEU A 62 36.60 -17.32 20.19
C LEU A 62 38.05 -17.36 19.69
N ALA A 63 38.27 -16.94 18.44
CA ALA A 63 39.61 -16.71 17.92
C ALA A 63 40.31 -15.61 18.75
N LYS A 64 41.54 -15.90 19.19
CA LYS A 64 42.42 -14.96 19.90
C LYS A 64 42.69 -13.75 18.99
N ARG A 65 42.16 -12.57 19.36
CA ARG A 65 42.33 -11.31 18.63
C ARG A 65 43.80 -10.85 18.69
N LYS A 66 44.59 -11.19 17.66
CA LYS A 66 45.93 -10.63 17.45
C LYS A 66 45.91 -9.76 16.19
N GLY A 67 46.11 -8.45 16.37
CA GLY A 67 46.27 -7.47 15.29
C GLY A 67 44.96 -6.89 14.74
N LYS A 68 44.84 -5.56 14.80
CA LYS A 68 43.86 -4.65 14.18
C LYS A 68 42.52 -5.29 13.76
N GLY A 69 41.49 -5.13 14.59
CA GLY A 69 40.18 -5.74 14.43
C GLY A 69 39.60 -5.60 13.01
N ASN A 70 38.90 -6.66 12.56
CA ASN A 70 38.32 -6.77 11.23
C ASN A 70 37.57 -5.48 10.85
N THR A 71 38.05 -4.76 9.83
CA THR A 71 37.40 -3.56 9.32
C THR A 71 36.06 -3.97 8.73
N VAL A 72 34.99 -3.87 9.52
CA VAL A 72 33.64 -4.20 9.05
C VAL A 72 33.29 -3.20 7.95
N ASP A 73 32.97 -3.72 6.76
CA ASP A 73 32.55 -2.89 5.63
C ASP A 73 31.41 -1.97 6.07
N LYS A 74 31.57 -0.65 5.85
CA LYS A 74 30.59 0.37 6.18
C LYS A 74 29.23 0.07 5.53
N ARG A 75 29.22 -0.56 4.34
CA ARG A 75 28.00 -1.00 3.66
C ARG A 75 27.25 -2.04 4.49
N ILE A 76 27.96 -3.03 5.02
CA ILE A 76 27.39 -4.07 5.90
C ILE A 76 26.86 -3.44 7.20
N THR A 77 27.58 -2.46 7.76
CA THR A 77 27.12 -1.70 8.93
C THR A 77 25.85 -0.91 8.64
N LEU A 78 25.76 -0.22 7.49
CA LEU A 78 24.56 0.50 7.05
C LEU A 78 23.39 -0.46 6.80
N ILE A 79 23.63 -1.60 6.15
CA ILE A 79 22.60 -2.62 5.94
C ILE A 79 22.09 -3.13 7.29
N ARG A 80 22.97 -3.51 8.22
CA ARG A 80 22.57 -3.94 9.57
C ARG A 80 21.83 -2.85 10.32
N TYR A 81 22.22 -1.59 10.14
CA TYR A 81 21.54 -0.44 10.72
C TYR A 81 20.12 -0.33 10.16
N PHE A 82 19.92 -0.26 8.85
CA PHE A 82 18.58 -0.15 8.26
C PHE A 82 17.71 -1.40 8.49
N LEU A 83 18.31 -2.58 8.65
CA LEU A 83 17.58 -3.84 8.88
C LEU A 83 17.13 -4.03 10.33
N HIS A 84 17.92 -3.55 11.30
CA HIS A 84 17.69 -3.84 12.72
C HIS A 84 17.50 -2.60 13.60
N HIS A 85 17.74 -1.40 13.09
CA HIS A 85 17.45 -0.18 13.83
C HIS A 85 15.93 0.05 13.85
N PRO A 86 15.31 0.21 15.03
CA PRO A 86 13.92 0.62 15.11
C PRO A 86 13.81 2.07 14.62
N LEU A 87 13.64 2.23 13.31
CA LEU A 87 13.45 3.50 12.61
C LEU A 87 12.21 4.24 13.15
N THR A 88 11.29 3.51 13.77
CA THR A 88 10.07 4.06 14.36
C THR A 88 10.30 4.41 15.82
N PRO A 89 10.06 5.67 16.23
CA PRO A 89 10.09 6.03 17.63
C PRO A 89 9.01 5.28 18.41
N ARG A 90 9.14 5.25 19.73
CA ARG A 90 8.12 4.64 20.61
C ARG A 90 6.74 5.27 20.36
N PRO A 91 5.64 4.49 20.45
CA PRO A 91 4.30 5.02 20.25
C PRO A 91 4.01 6.25 21.12
N LEU A 92 3.38 7.25 20.51
CA LEU A 92 3.10 8.53 21.13
C LEU A 92 2.02 8.38 22.22
N ARG A 93 2.31 8.91 23.42
CA ARG A 93 1.38 8.91 24.56
C ARG A 93 0.70 10.27 24.68
N PHE A 94 -0.62 10.30 24.53
CA PHE A 94 -1.41 11.52 24.68
C PHE A 94 -2.05 11.62 26.07
N SER A 95 -2.11 12.84 26.60
CA SER A 95 -3.01 13.15 27.72
C SER A 95 -4.47 13.14 27.25
N ARG A 96 -5.42 13.05 28.18
CA ARG A 96 -6.86 12.93 27.84
C ARG A 96 -7.36 14.06 26.93
N ASN A 97 -7.11 15.32 27.26
CA ASN A 97 -7.53 16.46 26.42
C ASN A 97 -6.86 16.45 25.04
N ARG A 98 -5.58 16.06 24.95
CA ARG A 98 -4.87 15.95 23.66
C ARG A 98 -5.43 14.82 22.81
N TYR A 99 -5.75 13.67 23.42
CA TYR A 99 -6.38 12.54 22.75
C TYR A 99 -7.75 12.91 22.20
N LEU A 100 -8.58 13.61 22.97
CA LEU A 100 -9.90 14.06 22.52
C LEU A 100 -9.80 15.03 21.32
N ARG A 101 -8.89 16.01 21.37
CA ARG A 101 -8.66 16.91 20.21
C ARG A 101 -8.23 16.14 18.97
N HIS A 102 -7.28 15.22 19.12
CA HIS A 102 -6.81 14.39 18.01
C HIS A 102 -7.95 13.55 17.43
N TRP A 103 -8.76 12.92 18.29
CA TRP A 103 -9.91 12.13 17.87
C TRP A 103 -10.94 12.96 17.11
N THR A 104 -11.27 14.16 17.60
CA THR A 104 -12.21 15.06 16.94
C THR A 104 -11.72 15.50 15.57
N ILE A 105 -10.45 15.90 15.45
CA ILE A 105 -9.84 16.29 14.17
C ILE A 105 -9.86 15.11 13.20
N HIS A 106 -9.45 13.92 13.66
CA HIS A 106 -9.45 12.71 12.85
C HIS A 106 -10.85 12.36 12.36
N ARG A 107 -11.87 12.47 13.23
CA ARG A 107 -13.26 12.21 12.83
C ARG A 107 -13.78 13.24 11.84
N ALA A 108 -13.47 14.52 12.04
CA ALA A 108 -13.83 15.59 11.10
C ALA A 108 -13.19 15.34 9.73
N TRP A 109 -11.92 14.92 9.69
CA TRP A 109 -11.24 14.54 8.46
C TRP A 109 -11.91 13.36 7.75
N GLN A 110 -12.24 12.29 8.47
CA GLN A 110 -12.98 11.16 7.89
C GLN A 110 -14.33 11.58 7.29
N LEU A 111 -15.07 12.45 7.97
CA LEU A 111 -16.34 12.98 7.47
C LEU A 111 -16.13 13.84 6.22
N PHE A 112 -15.10 14.69 6.21
CA PHE A 112 -14.72 15.47 5.03
C PHE A 112 -14.38 14.57 3.85
N GLN A 113 -13.54 13.55 4.04
CA GLN A 113 -13.18 12.59 2.99
C GLN A 113 -14.40 11.82 2.47
N ALA A 114 -15.34 11.44 3.34
CA ALA A 114 -16.58 10.79 2.92
C ALA A 114 -17.44 11.73 2.06
N LYS A 115 -17.53 13.02 2.42
CA LYS A 115 -18.23 14.04 1.62
C LYS A 115 -17.57 14.24 0.26
N GLN A 116 -16.24 14.36 0.22
CA GLN A 116 -15.48 14.53 -1.04
C GLN A 116 -15.70 13.34 -1.98
N ARG A 117 -15.61 12.10 -1.48
CA ARG A 117 -15.89 10.90 -2.30
C ARG A 117 -17.31 10.88 -2.84
N ARG A 118 -18.30 11.18 -2.00
CA ARG A 118 -19.69 11.24 -2.43
C ARG A 118 -19.92 12.33 -3.49
N GLN A 119 -19.28 13.49 -3.37
CA GLN A 119 -19.36 14.53 -4.39
C GLN A 119 -18.75 14.08 -5.71
N GLN A 120 -17.61 13.39 -5.68
CA GLN A 120 -16.98 12.82 -6.88
C GLN A 120 -17.87 11.77 -7.54
N GLU A 121 -18.45 10.86 -6.75
CA GLU A 121 -19.38 9.83 -7.23
C GLU A 121 -20.60 10.46 -7.92
N LEU A 122 -21.23 11.46 -7.29
CA LEU A 122 -22.38 12.17 -7.86
C LEU A 122 -22.03 12.93 -9.15
N GLU A 123 -20.83 13.52 -9.22
CA GLU A 123 -20.38 14.22 -10.43
C GLU A 123 -20.13 13.24 -11.58
N LEU A 124 -19.54 12.07 -11.30
CA LEU A 124 -19.37 11.00 -12.27
C LEU A 124 -20.72 10.45 -12.75
N GLU A 125 -21.67 10.24 -11.85
CA GLU A 125 -23.04 9.85 -12.18
C GLU A 125 -23.72 10.90 -13.07
N ARG A 126 -23.58 12.19 -12.74
CA ARG A 126 -24.12 13.30 -13.54
C ARG A 126 -23.54 13.28 -14.96
N GLN A 127 -22.22 13.15 -15.09
CA GLN A 127 -21.55 13.09 -16.39
C GLN A 127 -22.02 11.87 -17.18
N TYR A 128 -22.11 10.70 -16.54
CA TYR A 128 -22.61 9.48 -17.16
C TYR A 128 -24.05 9.63 -17.67
N GLN A 129 -24.95 10.15 -16.84
CA GLN A 129 -26.34 10.38 -17.22
C GLN A 129 -26.46 11.37 -18.39
N SER A 130 -25.67 12.46 -18.36
CA SER A 130 -25.62 13.42 -19.47
C SER A 130 -25.14 12.77 -20.77
N MET A 131 -24.09 11.95 -20.71
CA MET A 131 -23.58 11.22 -21.86
C MET A 131 -24.59 10.21 -22.40
N GLN A 132 -25.28 9.49 -21.51
CA GLN A 132 -26.31 8.52 -21.87
C GLN A 132 -27.49 9.20 -22.57
N ALA A 133 -27.99 10.31 -22.02
CA ALA A 133 -29.09 11.07 -22.63
C ALA A 133 -28.73 11.55 -24.05
N ALA A 134 -27.54 12.12 -24.23
CA ALA A 134 -27.06 12.56 -25.54
C ALA A 134 -26.93 11.38 -26.53
N CYS A 135 -26.51 10.19 -26.07
CA CYS A 135 -26.43 9.01 -26.92
C CYS A 135 -27.81 8.48 -27.33
N GLU A 136 -28.79 8.50 -26.42
CA GLU A 136 -30.17 8.10 -26.74
C GLU A 136 -30.82 9.08 -27.73
N GLU A 137 -30.54 10.38 -27.59
CA GLU A 137 -30.95 11.39 -28.56
C GLU A 137 -30.34 11.13 -29.95
N LEU A 138 -29.03 10.87 -30.03
CA LEU A 138 -28.37 10.49 -31.29
C LEU A 138 -28.92 9.20 -31.91
N ARG A 139 -29.42 8.27 -31.10
CA ARG A 139 -29.96 6.99 -31.56
C ARG A 139 -31.34 7.13 -32.17
N THR A 140 -32.16 8.05 -31.66
CA THR A 140 -33.61 8.12 -31.97
C THR A 140 -34.03 9.42 -32.65
N ALA A 141 -33.48 10.57 -32.24
CA ALA A 141 -33.95 11.89 -32.64
C ALA A 141 -33.21 12.47 -33.87
N ALA A 142 -32.01 12.00 -34.20
CA ALA A 142 -31.19 12.55 -35.27
C ALA A 142 -31.67 12.22 -36.71
N GLY A 143 -32.73 11.42 -36.87
CA GLY A 143 -33.32 11.08 -38.17
C GLY A 143 -32.42 10.27 -39.11
N ASP A 144 -31.23 9.84 -38.66
CA ASP A 144 -30.22 9.18 -39.47
C ASP A 144 -30.23 7.64 -39.41
N GLY A 145 -31.26 7.08 -38.75
CA GLY A 145 -31.38 5.63 -38.51
C GLY A 145 -30.38 5.05 -37.50
N GLY A 146 -29.78 5.88 -36.64
CA GLY A 146 -28.79 5.48 -35.63
C GLY A 146 -27.36 5.36 -36.19
N ARG A 147 -27.06 5.94 -37.35
CA ARG A 147 -25.73 5.85 -38.00
C ARG A 147 -24.66 6.59 -37.21
N LEU A 148 -24.94 7.79 -36.72
CA LEU A 148 -24.04 8.61 -35.90
C LEU A 148 -23.81 7.95 -34.54
N PHE A 149 -24.85 7.39 -33.93
CA PHE A 149 -24.73 6.59 -32.71
C PHE A 149 -23.79 5.39 -32.89
N ARG A 150 -23.92 4.63 -33.98
CA ARG A 150 -22.99 3.52 -34.27
C ARG A 150 -21.54 3.99 -34.45
N LYS A 151 -21.35 5.17 -35.05
CA LYS A 151 -20.01 5.75 -35.25
C LYS A 151 -19.39 6.23 -33.94
N SER A 152 -20.16 6.86 -33.04
CA SER A 152 -19.66 7.32 -31.74
C SER A 152 -19.31 6.17 -30.80
N MET A 153 -19.96 5.02 -30.94
CA MET A 153 -19.66 3.81 -30.16
C MET A 153 -18.41 3.06 -30.62
N ASN A 154 -17.80 3.45 -31.75
CA ASN A 154 -16.57 2.84 -32.21
C ASN A 154 -15.40 3.13 -31.25
N LYS A 155 -14.66 2.10 -30.85
CA LYS A 155 -13.53 2.20 -29.89
C LYS A 155 -12.15 2.11 -30.54
N LYS A 156 -12.06 2.32 -31.85
CA LYS A 156 -10.80 2.31 -32.61
C LYS A 156 -9.79 3.31 -32.02
N GLY A 157 -8.56 2.87 -31.75
CA GLY A 157 -7.47 3.72 -31.25
C GLY A 157 -7.44 3.95 -29.73
N ILE A 158 -8.55 3.72 -29.02
CA ILE A 158 -8.68 4.05 -27.58
C ILE A 158 -7.72 3.21 -26.71
N PHE A 159 -7.54 1.93 -27.06
CA PHE A 159 -6.70 1.01 -26.29
C PHE A 159 -5.27 0.89 -26.83
N THR A 160 -4.96 1.53 -27.97
CA THR A 160 -3.63 1.49 -28.59
C THR A 160 -2.88 2.80 -28.41
N ASP A 161 -3.52 3.93 -28.71
CA ASP A 161 -2.85 5.23 -28.84
C ASP A 161 -2.85 6.01 -27.52
N LEU A 162 -3.64 5.54 -26.53
CA LEU A 162 -3.77 6.11 -25.18
C LEU A 162 -4.06 7.63 -25.22
N PHE A 163 -3.82 8.32 -24.11
CA PHE A 163 -3.93 9.78 -24.02
C PHE A 163 -2.61 10.43 -24.45
N PRO A 164 -2.62 11.55 -25.18
CA PRO A 164 -1.40 12.29 -25.50
C PRO A 164 -0.64 12.68 -24.23
N ILE A 165 0.68 12.50 -24.24
CA ILE A 165 1.55 12.64 -23.07
C ILE A 165 1.55 14.07 -22.50
N GLU A 166 1.22 15.06 -23.32
CA GLU A 166 1.14 16.47 -22.96
C GLU A 166 0.01 16.73 -21.95
N TYR A 167 -1.10 15.98 -22.03
CA TYR A 167 -2.23 16.10 -21.11
C TYR A 167 -2.06 15.27 -19.83
N GLY A 168 -1.14 14.31 -19.81
CA GLY A 168 -0.81 13.50 -18.63
C GLY A 168 0.00 14.24 -17.55
N ARG A 169 0.20 15.56 -17.70
CA ARG A 169 0.96 16.37 -16.74
C ARG A 169 0.19 16.49 -15.42
N MET A 170 0.85 16.12 -14.33
CA MET A 170 0.30 16.24 -12.98
C MET A 170 0.17 17.72 -12.58
N GLN A 171 -0.83 18.03 -11.76
CA GLN A 171 -0.97 19.35 -11.18
C GLN A 171 0.21 19.64 -10.23
N THR A 172 0.76 20.85 -10.31
CA THR A 172 1.86 21.33 -9.47
C THR A 172 1.37 22.42 -8.52
N ASP A 173 2.01 22.55 -7.35
CA ASP A 173 1.63 23.56 -6.36
C ASP A 173 1.83 25.00 -6.85
N TYR A 174 2.82 25.21 -7.73
CA TYR A 174 3.14 26.51 -8.33
C TYR A 174 3.16 26.40 -9.86
N PRO A 175 2.72 27.45 -10.58
CA PRO A 175 2.83 27.50 -12.02
C PRO A 175 4.32 27.55 -12.45
N PRO A 176 4.65 27.10 -13.67
CA PRO A 176 6.00 27.18 -14.19
C PRO A 176 6.44 28.65 -14.34
N ALA A 177 7.72 28.91 -14.09
CA ALA A 177 8.24 30.27 -13.94
C ALA A 177 8.32 31.10 -15.23
N ARG A 178 8.26 30.48 -16.40
CA ARG A 178 8.54 31.18 -17.67
C ARG A 178 7.33 31.30 -18.57
N ASP A 179 6.50 30.26 -18.73
CA ASP A 179 5.22 30.33 -19.44
C ASP A 179 4.25 29.26 -18.92
N GLY A 180 3.15 29.68 -18.26
CA GLY A 180 2.12 28.76 -17.73
C GLY A 180 1.28 28.10 -18.82
N ILE A 181 1.14 28.77 -19.96
CA ILE A 181 0.42 28.33 -21.15
C ILE A 181 1.19 28.86 -22.35
N THR A 182 1.75 27.98 -23.18
CA THR A 182 2.47 28.42 -24.39
C THR A 182 1.46 28.87 -25.45
N THR A 183 1.30 30.17 -25.64
CA THR A 183 0.64 30.72 -26.82
C THR A 183 1.68 30.82 -27.94
N GLY A 184 1.34 30.45 -29.18
CA GLY A 184 2.29 30.34 -30.31
C GLY A 184 3.03 31.63 -30.72
N SER A 185 2.88 32.74 -29.98
CA SER A 185 3.60 33.99 -30.15
C SER A 185 5.11 33.91 -29.85
N ASP A 186 5.56 32.92 -29.07
CA ASP A 186 6.96 32.85 -28.61
C ASP A 186 7.88 32.03 -29.53
N LEU A 187 7.33 31.34 -30.52
CA LEU A 187 8.08 30.56 -31.52
C LEU A 187 8.78 31.42 -32.59
N THR A 188 8.45 32.71 -32.69
CA THR A 188 9.01 33.63 -33.71
C THR A 188 10.20 34.45 -33.21
N LYS A 189 10.48 34.50 -31.90
CA LYS A 189 11.57 35.34 -31.35
C LYS A 189 12.97 34.72 -31.43
N ASN A 190 13.09 33.41 -31.66
CA ASN A 190 14.38 32.69 -31.62
C ASN A 190 14.87 32.17 -32.99
N ARG A 191 14.38 32.70 -34.13
CA ARG A 191 14.89 32.36 -35.48
C ARG A 191 15.67 33.52 -36.15
N GLY A 192 16.38 34.33 -35.38
CA GLY A 192 17.02 35.56 -35.87
C GLY A 192 18.53 35.69 -35.65
N LEU A 193 19.25 34.62 -35.28
CA LEU A 193 20.68 34.69 -34.94
C LEU A 193 21.44 33.42 -35.40
N GLU A 194 21.37 33.10 -36.69
CA GLU A 194 22.40 32.29 -37.36
C GLU A 194 22.62 32.85 -38.77
N VAL A 195 23.59 33.77 -38.90
CA VAL A 195 24.33 34.12 -40.12
C VAL A 195 25.79 34.29 -39.71
#